data_AF-A0A7C5HXJ2-F1
#
_entry.id   AF-A0A7C5HXJ2-F1
#
_cell.length_a   1.000
_cell.length_b   1.000
_cell.length_c   1.000
_cell.angle_alpha   90.00
_cell.angle_beta   90.00
_cell.angle_gamma   90.00
#
_symmetry.space_group_name_H-M   'P 1'
#
loop_
_entity.id
_entity.type
_entity.pdbx_description
1 polymer ?
#
loop_
_entity_poly.entity_id
_entity_poly.type
_entity_poly.pdbx_seq_one_letter_code
_entity_poly.pdbx_strand_id
1 'polypeptide(L)'
;IGGYFVQGRSEKSVKRLVESVNALEDAGVFAIVLELVIEEVAKTLTEEVKVPTIGIGSGKYCDGQVLVWHDLLGINTEFKPTFVKHYANLRETIVEALKKYNEEVKSAKFPSGEHSFKEGKE
;
A
#
# COMPACT_ATOMS: atom_id res chain seq x y z
N ILE A 1 19.96 -6.58 1.96
CA ILE A 1 19.41 -5.53 1.06
C ILE A 1 19.08 -4.35 1.95
N GLY A 2 19.50 -3.12 1.62
CA GLY A 2 19.10 -1.90 2.34
C GLY A 2 18.77 -0.82 1.31
N GLY A 3 17.58 -0.21 1.41
CA GLY A 3 17.10 0.84 0.50
C GLY A 3 16.08 0.37 -0.56
N TYR A 4 15.28 1.31 -1.08
CA TYR A 4 14.26 1.12 -2.11
C TYR A 4 14.87 1.26 -3.51
N PHE A 5 15.36 0.17 -4.09
CA PHE A 5 15.99 0.20 -5.41
C PHE A 5 15.14 -0.48 -6.46
N VAL A 6 14.95 0.21 -7.59
CA VAL A 6 14.28 -0.36 -8.77
C VAL A 6 15.12 -1.49 -9.37
N GLN A 7 14.52 -2.67 -9.51
CA GLN A 7 15.11 -3.89 -10.07
C GLN A 7 14.84 -4.01 -11.57
N GLY A 8 15.67 -4.79 -12.28
CA GLY A 8 15.49 -5.04 -13.72
C GLY A 8 16.14 -3.97 -14.63
N ARG A 9 17.02 -3.11 -14.08
CA ARG A 9 17.74 -2.08 -14.86
C ARG A 9 18.89 -2.61 -15.72
N SER A 10 19.42 -3.78 -15.38
CA SER A 10 20.55 -4.39 -16.09
C SER A 10 20.24 -5.84 -16.41
N GLU A 11 20.88 -6.38 -17.45
CA GLU A 11 20.73 -7.79 -17.84
C GLU A 11 21.03 -8.74 -16.67
N LYS A 12 22.06 -8.44 -15.87
CA LYS A 12 22.38 -9.21 -14.66
C LYS A 12 21.25 -9.17 -13.62
N SER A 13 20.58 -8.02 -13.48
CA SER A 13 19.42 -7.90 -12.60
C SER A 13 18.24 -8.71 -13.13
N VAL A 14 17.97 -8.62 -14.43
CA VAL A 14 16.87 -9.36 -15.09
C VAL A 14 17.10 -10.86 -14.96
N LYS A 15 18.30 -11.35 -15.27
CA LYS A 15 18.65 -12.77 -15.16
C LYS A 15 18.43 -13.30 -13.75
N ARG A 16 18.83 -12.55 -12.72
CA ARG A 16 18.56 -12.94 -11.33
C ARG A 16 17.07 -12.99 -10.99
N LEU A 17 16.28 -12.05 -11.51
CA LEU A 17 14.83 -12.05 -11.26
C LEU A 17 14.19 -13.29 -11.89
N VAL A 18 14.55 -13.62 -13.14
CA VAL A 18 14.12 -14.84 -13.84
C VAL A 18 14.49 -16.09 -13.04
N GLU A 19 15.75 -16.22 -12.63
CA GLU A 19 16.20 -17.34 -11.79
C GLU A 19 15.42 -17.42 -10.47
N SER A 20 15.07 -16.28 -9.87
CA SER A 20 14.35 -16.22 -8.60
C SER A 20 12.89 -16.63 -8.73
N VAL A 21 12.17 -16.14 -9.74
CA VAL A 21 10.75 -16.47 -9.92
C VAL A 21 10.56 -17.95 -10.27
N ASN A 22 11.45 -18.51 -11.10
CA ASN A 22 11.44 -19.93 -11.43
C ASN A 22 11.75 -20.79 -10.21
N ALA A 23 12.76 -20.43 -9.41
CA ALA A 23 13.09 -21.16 -8.19
C ALA A 23 11.95 -21.12 -7.15
N LEU A 24 11.22 -20.01 -7.05
CA LEU A 24 10.04 -19.91 -6.19
C LEU A 24 8.89 -20.78 -6.71
N GLU A 25 8.62 -20.76 -8.01
CA GLU A 25 7.60 -21.62 -8.62
C GLU A 25 7.93 -23.11 -8.44
N ASP A 26 9.17 -23.52 -8.70
CA ASP A 26 9.64 -24.90 -8.49
C ASP A 26 9.52 -25.34 -7.02
N ALA A 27 9.65 -24.40 -6.07
CA ALA A 27 9.43 -24.65 -4.65
C ALA A 27 7.93 -24.79 -4.27
N GLY A 28 7.02 -24.55 -5.21
CA GLY A 28 5.58 -24.74 -5.03
C GLY A 28 4.88 -23.57 -4.33
N VAL A 29 5.39 -22.34 -4.46
CA VAL A 29 4.66 -21.16 -3.96
C VAL A 29 3.32 -21.01 -4.69
N PHE A 30 2.31 -20.43 -4.04
CA PHE A 30 1.01 -20.21 -4.67
C PHE A 30 0.91 -18.88 -5.42
N ALA A 31 1.80 -17.92 -5.16
CA ALA A 31 1.85 -16.61 -5.80
C ALA A 31 3.22 -15.95 -5.52
N ILE A 32 3.58 -14.94 -6.33
CA ILE A 32 4.84 -14.19 -6.22
C ILE A 32 4.56 -12.68 -6.19
N VAL A 33 5.13 -11.95 -5.22
CA VAL A 33 5.09 -10.48 -5.22
C VAL A 33 6.29 -9.92 -5.98
N LEU A 34 6.03 -9.07 -6.96
CA LEU A 34 7.06 -8.30 -7.70
C LEU A 34 7.06 -6.87 -7.17
N GLU A 35 8.11 -6.49 -6.44
CA GLU A 35 8.27 -5.16 -5.87
C GLU A 35 9.35 -4.36 -6.60
N LEU A 36 9.00 -3.13 -7.01
CA LEU A 36 9.92 -2.18 -7.65
C LEU A 36 10.62 -2.75 -8.90
N VAL A 37 9.93 -3.55 -9.71
CA VAL A 37 10.48 -4.12 -10.96
C VAL A 37 10.09 -3.26 -12.15
N ILE A 38 11.01 -3.03 -13.11
CA ILE A 38 10.68 -2.33 -14.37
C ILE A 38 9.48 -3.02 -15.05
N GLU A 39 8.48 -2.25 -15.49
CA GLU A 39 7.19 -2.76 -16.01
C GLU A 39 7.35 -3.86 -17.08
N GLU A 40 8.20 -3.66 -18.08
CA GLU A 40 8.41 -4.67 -19.14
C GLU A 40 9.09 -5.95 -18.62
N VAL A 41 9.93 -5.83 -17.59
CA VAL A 41 10.53 -6.99 -16.93
C VAL A 41 9.46 -7.72 -16.12
N ALA A 42 8.64 -7.00 -15.35
CA ALA A 42 7.55 -7.60 -14.58
C ALA A 42 6.53 -8.31 -15.48
N LYS A 43 6.22 -7.74 -16.65
CA LYS A 43 5.42 -8.37 -17.69
C LYS A 43 6.04 -9.69 -18.13
N THR A 44 7.32 -9.68 -18.51
CA THR A 44 8.04 -10.89 -18.96
C THR A 44 8.01 -11.97 -17.89
N LEU A 45 8.27 -11.62 -16.63
CA LEU A 45 8.24 -12.58 -15.51
C LEU A 45 6.83 -13.14 -15.27
N THR A 46 5.80 -12.30 -15.41
CA THR A 46 4.40 -12.74 -15.26
C THR A 46 3.97 -13.70 -16.37
N GLU A 47 4.47 -13.50 -17.59
CA GLU A 47 4.22 -14.40 -18.72
C GLU A 47 5.04 -15.72 -18.63
N GLU A 48 6.11 -15.75 -17.82
CA GLU A 48 7.01 -16.89 -17.67
C GLU A 48 6.51 -17.91 -16.64
N VAL A 49 5.98 -17.45 -15.50
CA VAL A 49 5.48 -18.33 -14.43
C VAL A 49 3.99 -18.62 -14.57
N LYS A 50 3.53 -19.76 -14.05
CA LYS A 50 2.13 -20.18 -14.01
C LYS A 50 1.39 -19.69 -12.76
N VAL A 51 2.12 -19.43 -11.69
CA VAL A 51 1.56 -18.91 -10.44
C VAL A 51 1.26 -17.41 -10.56
N PRO A 52 0.19 -16.88 -9.95
CA PRO A 52 -0.14 -15.46 -10.04
C PRO A 52 0.98 -14.55 -9.53
N THR A 53 1.24 -13.46 -10.27
CA THR A 53 2.13 -12.39 -9.82
C THR A 53 1.33 -11.20 -9.26
N ILE A 54 1.84 -10.59 -8.20
CA ILE A 54 1.23 -9.42 -7.53
C ILE A 54 2.21 -8.25 -7.57
N GLY A 55 1.86 -7.18 -8.29
CA GLY A 55 2.71 -6.02 -8.46
C GLY A 55 2.57 -4.98 -7.35
N ILE A 56 3.71 -4.43 -6.90
CA ILE A 56 3.78 -3.17 -6.15
C ILE A 56 4.92 -2.33 -6.71
N GLY A 57 4.59 -1.25 -7.42
CA GLY A 57 5.58 -0.50 -8.18
C GLY A 57 6.23 -1.29 -9.32
N SER A 58 5.49 -2.25 -9.88
CA SER A 58 5.96 -3.16 -10.94
C SER A 58 5.13 -3.10 -12.23
N GLY A 59 4.42 -1.99 -12.44
CA GLY A 59 3.56 -1.79 -13.61
C GLY A 59 2.27 -2.61 -13.57
N LYS A 60 1.47 -2.45 -14.63
CA LYS A 60 0.09 -2.97 -14.70
C LYS A 60 -0.03 -4.42 -15.15
N TYR A 61 1.06 -5.05 -15.60
CA TYR A 61 1.02 -6.36 -16.26
C TYR A 61 1.16 -7.56 -15.31
N CYS A 62 1.30 -7.33 -14.00
CA CYS A 62 1.12 -8.41 -13.01
C CYS A 62 -0.36 -8.81 -12.92
N ASP A 63 -0.65 -10.05 -12.53
CA ASP A 63 -2.03 -10.57 -12.44
C ASP A 63 -2.88 -9.87 -11.36
N GLY A 64 -2.22 -9.38 -10.32
CA GLY A 64 -2.81 -8.58 -9.27
C GLY A 64 -1.94 -7.40 -8.86
N GLN A 65 -2.46 -6.56 -7.98
CA GLN A 65 -1.77 -5.38 -7.48
C GLN A 65 -1.94 -5.29 -5.96
N VAL A 66 -0.91 -4.79 -5.29
CA VAL A 66 -0.93 -4.53 -3.84
C VAL A 66 -0.37 -3.15 -3.54
N LEU A 67 -0.99 -2.46 -2.60
CA LEU A 67 -0.52 -1.18 -2.06
C LEU A 67 -0.73 -1.17 -0.55
N VAL A 68 0.12 -0.44 0.18
CA VAL A 68 -0.09 -0.19 1.61
C VAL A 68 -1.25 0.80 1.75
N TRP A 69 -2.30 0.39 2.46
CA TRP A 69 -3.54 1.17 2.52
C TRP A 69 -3.36 2.55 3.18
N HIS A 70 -2.40 2.71 4.11
CA HIS A 70 -2.05 4.00 4.70
C HIS A 70 -1.52 5.00 3.67
N ASP A 71 -0.68 4.54 2.74
CA ASP A 71 -0.14 5.37 1.68
C ASP A 71 -1.24 5.65 0.64
N LEU A 72 -1.99 4.61 0.24
CA LEU A 72 -3.14 4.72 -0.67
C LEU A 72 -4.20 5.71 -0.17
N LEU A 73 -4.50 5.75 1.12
CA LEU A 73 -5.49 6.66 1.72
C LEU A 73 -4.89 8.01 2.16
N GLY A 74 -3.61 8.26 1.90
CA GLY A 74 -2.97 9.53 2.23
C GLY A 74 -2.89 9.82 3.74
N ILE A 75 -2.76 8.78 4.57
CA ILE A 75 -2.53 8.90 6.02
C ILE A 75 -1.06 9.24 6.27
N ASN A 76 -0.16 8.50 5.61
CA ASN A 76 1.25 8.80 5.60
C ASN A 76 1.55 9.77 4.46
N THR A 77 2.08 10.94 4.79
CA THR A 77 2.43 11.97 3.81
C THR A 77 3.94 12.22 3.72
N GLU A 78 4.73 11.56 4.56
CA GLU A 78 6.19 11.75 4.62
C GLU A 78 6.91 10.84 3.63
N PHE A 79 6.43 9.60 3.49
CA PHE A 79 6.89 8.68 2.47
C PHE A 79 5.99 8.78 1.23
N LYS A 80 6.54 9.28 0.12
CA LYS A 80 5.83 9.46 -1.16
C LYS A 80 6.48 8.65 -2.27
N PRO A 81 6.40 7.31 -2.23
CA PRO A 81 6.85 6.48 -3.33
C PRO A 81 6.11 6.86 -4.62
N THR A 82 6.86 6.99 -5.71
CA THR A 82 6.33 7.46 -7.01
C THR A 82 5.27 6.54 -7.62
N PHE A 83 5.23 5.28 -7.20
CA PHE A 83 4.26 4.28 -7.69
C PHE A 83 2.93 4.27 -6.93
N VAL A 84 2.82 5.00 -5.80
CA VAL A 84 1.56 5.08 -5.05
C VAL A 84 0.68 6.18 -5.62
N LYS A 85 -0.55 5.81 -5.96
CA LYS A 85 -1.64 6.76 -6.19
C LYS A 85 -2.41 6.96 -4.88
N HIS A 86 -2.59 8.21 -4.46
CA HIS A 86 -3.50 8.54 -3.35
C HIS A 86 -4.94 8.56 -3.86
N TYR A 87 -5.81 7.85 -3.17
CA TYR A 87 -7.26 7.80 -3.40
C TYR A 87 -8.04 8.67 -2.41
N ALA A 88 -7.41 9.07 -1.31
CA ALA A 88 -7.97 9.99 -0.32
C ALA A 88 -6.84 10.81 0.34
N ASN A 89 -7.21 11.86 1.08
CA ASN A 89 -6.32 12.63 1.96
C ASN A 89 -6.78 12.50 3.42
N LEU A 90 -6.75 11.27 3.96
CA LEU A 90 -7.29 11.01 5.30
C LEU A 90 -6.49 11.69 6.40
N ARG A 91 -5.20 12.01 6.19
CA ARG A 91 -4.44 12.77 7.18
C ARG A 91 -5.11 14.10 7.50
N GLU A 92 -5.51 14.86 6.48
CA GLU A 92 -6.17 16.15 6.64
C GLU A 92 -7.50 15.98 7.38
N THR A 93 -8.34 15.05 6.91
CA THR A 93 -9.64 14.75 7.54
C THR A 93 -9.50 14.34 9.01
N ILE A 94 -8.54 13.48 9.34
CA ILE A 94 -8.28 13.04 10.72
C ILE A 94 -7.83 14.22 11.58
N VAL A 95 -6.88 15.03 11.10
CA VAL A 95 -6.37 16.18 11.84
C VAL A 95 -7.47 17.20 12.11
N GLU A 96 -8.32 17.49 11.13
CA GLU A 96 -9.47 18.39 11.29
C GLU A 96 -10.48 17.86 12.30
N ALA A 97 -10.84 16.58 12.21
CA ALA A 97 -11.78 15.94 13.14
C ALA A 97 -11.25 15.99 14.59
N LEU A 98 -9.97 15.70 14.80
CA LEU A 98 -9.35 15.74 16.12
C LEU A 98 -9.26 17.17 16.68
N LYS A 99 -8.96 18.17 15.84
CA LYS A 99 -8.98 19.58 16.25
C LYS A 99 -10.37 20.01 16.70
N LYS A 100 -11.39 19.72 15.89
CA LYS A 100 -12.79 20.03 16.19
C LYS A 100 -13.24 19.37 17.49
N TYR A 101 -12.93 18.08 17.68
CA TYR A 101 -13.22 17.37 18.93
C TYR A 101 -12.57 18.06 20.14
N ASN A 102 -11.28 18.40 20.04
CA ASN A 102 -10.57 19.09 21.10
C ASN A 102 -11.16 20.48 21.41
N GLU A 103 -11.60 21.23 20.39
CA GLU A 103 -12.30 22.51 20.59
C GLU A 103 -13.66 22.34 21.29
N GLU A 104 -14.44 21.33 20.89
CA GLU A 104 -15.74 21.04 21.49
C GLU A 104 -15.63 20.56 22.95
N VAL A 105 -14.60 19.78 23.27
CA VAL A 105 -14.29 19.37 24.65
C VAL A 105 -13.90 20.59 25.50
N LYS A 106 -12.98 21.43 25.00
CA LYS A 106 -12.52 22.63 25.74
C LYS A 106 -13.62 23.66 25.96
N SER A 107 -14.58 23.74 25.04
CA SER A 107 -15.73 24.63 25.14
C SER A 107 -16.96 23.99 25.82
N ALA A 108 -16.83 22.75 26.32
CA ALA A 108 -17.92 21.96 26.89
C ALA A 108 -19.16 21.82 25.98
N LYS A 109 -18.97 21.91 24.66
CA LYS A 109 -19.99 21.57 23.65
C LYS A 109 -20.13 20.06 23.51
N PHE A 110 -19.02 19.34 23.66
CA PHE A 110 -18.99 17.88 23.77
C PHE A 110 -18.59 17.45 25.19
N PRO A 111 -19.27 16.44 25.78
CA PRO A 111 -20.46 15.79 25.26
C PRO A 111 -21.68 16.70 25.35
N SER A 112 -22.54 16.65 24.33
CA SER A 112 -23.87 17.25 24.39
C SER A 112 -24.82 16.33 25.16
N GLY A 113 -26.06 16.78 25.37
CA GLY A 113 -27.09 15.96 26.02
C GLY A 113 -27.47 14.68 25.25
N GLU A 114 -27.26 14.63 23.94
CA GLU A 114 -27.52 13.43 23.12
C GLU A 114 -26.42 12.36 23.29
N HIS A 115 -25.24 12.78 23.71
CA HIS A 115 -24.06 11.93 23.96
C HIS A 115 -23.86 11.66 25.47
N SER A 116 -24.87 11.97 26.29
CA SER A 116 -24.79 11.83 27.75
C SER A 116 -26.02 11.09 28.27
N PHE A 117 -25.80 10.08 29.11
CA PHE A 117 -26.88 9.42 29.84
C PHE A 117 -27.36 10.29 31.01
N LYS A 118 -28.66 10.23 31.31
CA LYS A 118 -29.27 10.87 32.48
C LYS A 118 -29.98 9.80 33.29
N GLU A 119 -30.07 9.98 34.61
CA GLU A 119 -30.89 9.11 35.46
C GLU A 119 -32.31 8.99 34.88
N GLY A 120 -32.78 7.75 34.71
CA GLY A 120 -34.14 7.45 34.25
C GLY A 120 -34.36 7.34 32.73
N LYS A 121 -33.31 7.38 31.90
CA LYS A 121 -33.39 6.91 30.50
C LYS A 121 -32.53 5.65 30.33
N GLU A 122 -33.17 4.57 29.90
CA GLU A 122 -32.50 3.35 29.40
C GLU A 122 -31.54 3.68 28.24
#